data_AF-A0A392TIZ8-F1
#
_entry.id   AF-A0A392TIZ8-F1
#
_cell.length_a   1.000
_cell.length_b   1.000
_cell.length_c   1.000
_cell.angle_alpha   90.00
_cell.angle_beta   90.00
_cell.angle_gamma   90.00
#
_symmetry.space_group_name_H-M   'P 1'
#
loop_
_entity.id
_entity.type
_entity.pdbx_description
1 polymer ?
#
loop_
_entity_poly.entity_id
_entity_poly.type
_entity_poly.pdbx_seq_one_letter_code
_entity_poly.pdbx_strand_id
1 'polypeptide(L)' 'TPDDQRLRIASFYMEGEALTWFQWMHANGQLVSWSFFLHALEIRFAPSLYEDPKIALFKLCQTTTIKEYQS' A
#
# COMPACT_ATOMS: atom_id res chain seq x y z
N THR A 1 -7.58 16.64 12.79
CA THR A 1 -6.95 15.74 13.78
C THR A 1 -5.46 16.02 13.80
N PRO A 2 -4.84 16.13 14.99
CA PRO A 2 -3.39 16.22 15.13
C PRO A 2 -2.67 15.02 14.49
N ASP A 3 -1.45 15.22 14.00
CA ASP A 3 -0.69 14.20 13.28
C ASP A 3 -0.41 12.96 14.14
N ASP A 4 -0.09 13.14 15.42
CA ASP A 4 0.12 12.03 16.37
C ASP A 4 -1.12 11.14 16.51
N GLN A 5 -2.31 11.75 16.54
CA GLN A 5 -3.56 11.02 16.61
C GLN A 5 -3.80 10.21 15.33
N ARG A 6 -3.45 10.77 14.17
CA ARG A 6 -3.57 10.06 12.88
C ARG A 6 -2.61 8.88 12.78
N LEU A 7 -1.35 9.06 13.18
CA LEU A 7 -0.36 7.98 13.22
C LEU A 7 -0.81 6.84 14.14
N ARG A 8 -1.35 7.19 15.31
CA ARG A 8 -1.88 6.20 16.25
C ARG A 8 -3.05 5.43 15.65
N ILE A 9 -4.01 6.12 15.04
CA ILE A 9 -5.15 5.48 14.37
C ILE A 9 -4.65 4.57 13.23
N ALA A 10 -3.74 5.04 12.38
CA ALA A 10 -3.20 4.27 11.26
C ALA A 10 -2.51 2.97 11.72
N SER A 11 -1.79 3.02 12.85
CA SER A 11 -1.11 1.84 13.40
C SER A 11 -2.06 0.70 13.77
N PHE A 12 -3.31 1.00 14.15
CA PHE A 12 -4.31 -0.02 14.47
C PHE A 12 -4.78 -0.80 13.24
N TYR A 13 -4.64 -0.23 12.04
CA TYR A 13 -5.03 -0.88 10.79
C TYR A 13 -3.85 -1.58 10.10
N MET A 14 -2.67 -1.57 10.71
CA MET A 14 -1.49 -2.25 10.18
C MET A 14 -1.34 -3.62 10.82
N GLU A 15 -1.03 -4.60 9.99
CA GLU A 15 -0.81 -5.98 10.41
C GLU A 15 0.48 -6.53 9.77
N GLY A 16 1.03 -7.59 10.36
CA GLY A 16 2.18 -8.31 9.82
C GLY A 16 3.41 -7.42 9.57
N GLU A 17 3.91 -7.45 8.34
CA GLU A 17 5.12 -6.72 7.93
C GLU A 17 4.95 -5.20 7.96
N ALA A 18 3.73 -4.70 7.68
CA ALA A 18 3.43 -3.27 7.73
C ALA A 18 3.54 -2.71 9.15
N LEU A 19 3.03 -3.45 10.14
CA LEU A 19 3.12 -3.06 11.55
C LEU A 19 4.56 -3.08 12.04
N THR A 20 5.32 -4.12 11.70
CA THR A 20 6.75 -4.23 12.07
C THR A 20 7.56 -3.07 11.50
N TRP A 21 7.31 -2.69 10.24
CA TRP A 21 7.94 -1.54 9.62
C TRP A 21 7.56 -0.22 10.30
N PHE A 22 6.29 -0.03 10.62
CA PHE A 22 5.82 1.17 11.32
C PHE A 22 6.47 1.33 12.70
N GLN A 23 6.56 0.25 13.48
CA GLN A 23 7.22 0.24 14.78
C GLN A 23 8.71 0.61 14.65
N TRP A 24 9.39 0.09 13.63
CA TRP A 24 10.78 0.44 13.35
C TRP A 24 10.92 1.93 12.98
N MET A 25 10.08 2.46 12.10
CA MET A 25 10.09 3.88 11.73
C MET A 25 9.85 4.79 12.93
N HIS A 26 8.92 4.40 13.81
CA HIS A 26 8.62 5.11 15.05
C HIS A 26 9.83 5.08 16.02
N ALA A 27 10.46 3.92 16.21
CA ALA A 27 11.63 3.76 17.08
C ALA A 27 12.84 4.57 16.61
N ASN A 28 12.99 4.76 15.30
CA ASN A 28 14.05 5.58 14.71
C ASN A 28 13.71 7.08 14.64
N GLY A 29 12.55 7.50 15.17
CA GLY A 29 12.12 8.90 15.14
C GLY A 29 11.84 9.42 13.73
N GLN A 30 11.60 8.53 12.76
CA GLN A 30 11.39 8.88 11.36
C GLN A 30 9.94 9.28 11.05
N LEU A 31 9.01 9.17 11.99
CA LEU A 31 7.61 9.59 11.81
C LEU A 31 7.45 11.05 12.22
N VAL A 32 8.00 11.96 11.42
CA VAL A 32 8.09 13.41 11.74
C VAL A 32 6.79 14.17 11.44
N SER A 33 6.01 13.70 10.47
CA SER A 33 4.70 14.26 10.11
C SER A 33 3.81 13.21 9.45
N TRP A 34 2.51 13.46 9.42
CA TRP A 34 1.56 12.60 8.70
C TRP A 34 1.87 12.52 7.21
N SER A 35 2.28 13.63 6.59
CA SER A 35 2.65 13.69 5.17
C SER A 35 3.90 12.85 4.85
N PHE A 36 4.91 12.91 5.70
CA PHE A 36 6.12 12.09 5.54
C PHE A 36 5.80 10.60 5.67
N PHE A 37 5.00 10.25 6.67
CA PHE A 37 4.54 8.88 6.88
C PHE A 37 3.81 8.32 5.64
N LEU A 38 2.87 9.07 5.07
CA LEU A 38 2.15 8.64 3.85
C LEU A 38 3.10 8.42 2.67
N HIS A 39 4.05 9.34 2.45
CA HIS A 39 5.01 9.20 1.37
C HIS A 39 5.92 7.97 1.54
N ALA A 40 6.40 7.72 2.76
CA ALA A 40 7.21 6.55 3.05
C ALA A 40 6.41 5.24 2.91
N LEU A 41 5.12 5.27 3.24
CA LEU A 41 4.21 4.15 3.07
C LEU A 41 3.95 3.85 1.59
N GLU A 42 3.74 4.87 0.77
CA GLU A 42 3.63 4.75 -0.68
C GLU A 42 4.90 4.16 -1.28
N ILE A 43 6.09 4.66 -0.93
CA ILE A 43 7.35 4.13 -1.47
C ILE A 43 7.53 2.63 -1.16
N ARG A 44 7.13 2.19 0.04
CA ARG A 44 7.38 0.82 0.49
C ARG A 44 6.31 -0.18 0.07
N PHE A 45 5.04 0.23 0.05
CA PHE A 45 3.91 -0.66 -0.15
C PHE A 45 3.09 -0.35 -1.40
N ALA A 46 3.34 0.76 -2.10
CA ALA A 46 2.72 0.94 -3.41
C ALA A 46 3.20 -0.19 -4.33
N PRO A 47 2.32 -0.72 -5.18
CA PRO A 47 2.74 -1.55 -6.28
C PRO A 47 3.85 -0.81 -7.02
N SER A 48 4.98 -1.49 -7.24
CA SER A 48 6.02 -0.88 -8.05
C SER A 48 5.37 -0.46 -9.37
N LEU A 49 5.65 0.75 -9.86
CA LEU A 49 5.26 1.16 -11.22
C LEU A 49 5.73 0.18 -12.32
N TYR A 50 6.54 -0.81 -11.95
CA TYR A 50 6.97 -1.95 -12.74
C TYR A 50 5.96 -3.10 -12.84
N GLU A 51 4.80 -3.05 -12.17
CA GLU A 51 3.61 -3.74 -12.67
C GLU A 51 3.17 -3.02 -13.95
N ASP A 52 3.94 -3.23 -15.02
CA ASP A 52 3.59 -2.74 -16.34
C ASP A 52 2.20 -3.31 -16.65
N PRO A 53 1.16 -2.48 -16.85
CA PRO A 53 -0.16 -2.97 -17.21
C PRO A 53 -0.10 -3.88 -18.45
N LYS A 54 0.93 -3.76 -19.30
CA LYS A 54 1.20 -4.68 -20.39
C LYS A 54 1.58 -6.08 -19.92
N ILE A 55 2.34 -6.25 -18.84
CA ILE A 55 2.65 -7.57 -18.26
C ILE A 55 1.38 -8.19 -17.67
N ALA A 56 0.52 -7.38 -17.02
CA ALA A 56 -0.76 -7.85 -16.52
C ALA A 56 -1.68 -8.31 -17.67
N LEU A 57 -1.74 -7.56 -18.77
CA LEU A 57 -2.48 -7.93 -19.98
C LEU A 57 -1.86 -9.13 -20.71
N PHE A 58 -0.54 -9.28 -20.72
CA PHE A 58 0.13 -10.42 -21.36
C PHE A 58 -0.20 -11.74 -20.66
N LYS A 59 -0.43 -11.71 -19.34
CA LYS A 59 -0.85 -12.87 -18.57
C LYS A 59 -2.37 -13.13 -18.65
N LEU A 60 -3.14 -12.28 -19.32
CA LEU A 60 -4.58 -12.42 -19.44
C LEU A 60 -4.93 -13.53 -20.44
N CYS A 61 -5.34 -14.69 -19.95
CA CYS A 61 -5.94 -15.74 -20.79
C CYS A 61 -7.46 -15.68 -20.69
N GLN A 62 -8.13 -15.62 -21.83
CA GLN A 62 -9.59 -15.72 -21.89
C GLN A 62 -10.02 -17.14 -21.48
N THR A 63 -10.71 -17.27 -20.35
CA THR A 63 -11.24 -18.56 -19.84
C THR A 63 -12.70 -18.78 -20.21
N THR A 64 -13.45 -17.71 -20.50
CA THR A 64 -14.89 -17.74 -20.77
C THR A 64 -15.24 -16.86 -21.97
N THR A 65 -16.50 -16.88 -22.41
CA THR A 65 -16.93 -16.08 -23.55
C THR A 65 -17.13 -14.61 -23.17
N ILE A 66 -16.94 -13.70 -24.12
CA ILE A 66 -17.19 -12.25 -23.91
C ILE A 66 -18.65 -12.00 -23.50
N LYS A 67 -19.58 -12.81 -24.03
CA LYS A 67 -21.00 -12.70 -23.72
C LYS A 67 -21.31 -13.00 -22.25
N GLU A 68 -20.62 -13.96 -21.64
CA GLU A 68 -20.74 -14.27 -20.20
C GLU A 68 -20.09 -13.21 -19.31
N TYR A 69 -19.08 -12.50 -19.80
CA TYR A 69 -18.47 -11.38 -19.05
C TYR A 69 -19.36 -10.12 -19.04
N GLN A 70 -20.14 -9.91 -20.10
CA GLN A 70 -20.95 -8.70 -20.29
C GLN A 70 -22.37 -8.79 -19.73
N SER A 71 -22.80 -9.98 -19.29
CA SER A 71 -24.11 -10.24 -18.66
C SER A 71 -24.05 -10.03 -17.15
#